data_AF-B0MH23-F1
#
_entry.id   AF-B0MH23-F1
#
_cell.length_a   1.000
_cell.length_b   1.000
_cell.length_c   1.000
_cell.angle_alpha   90.00
_cell.angle_beta   90.00
_cell.angle_gamma   90.00
#
_symmetry.space_group_name_H-M   'P 1'
#
loop_
_entity.id
_entity.type
_entity.pdbx_description
1 polymer ?
#
loop_
_entity_poly.entity_id
_entity_poly.type
_entity_poly.pdbx_seq_one_letter_code
_entity_poly.pdbx_strand_id
1 'polypeptide(L)'
;MRTKKDGFTLVELIVVLLILAILIAVLIPSLTGYIRKAREKAAVAECRNCVQAAQAILSEQYGEHGAGTLSAPYSDVLAQAEEKGTIREIRFNSDCKVTYLKYTSKAEITVIYENETYRIEKDGGPEEGEESSNGSVTITDSSGKKHELGTSEDAWEQKKDAINNEYGAGFGNGFLYQDKTGLYASVNDPYFGTDKNKDLTLADLAAQNPNQLIKIDSNTRLFIEADTENASGPYLKGVKRGDLCFVNGNYYIAPGNIGEWEKPGQGSWIKLKF
;
A
#
# COMPACT_ATOMS: atom_id res chain seq x y z
N MET A 1 42.13 17.68 -60.47
CA MET A 1 40.75 17.91 -59.99
C MET A 1 40.77 17.91 -58.47
N ARG A 2 40.47 19.05 -57.81
CA ARG A 2 40.29 19.10 -56.35
C ARG A 2 38.84 18.76 -56.04
N THR A 3 38.61 17.66 -55.33
CA THR A 3 37.28 17.27 -54.86
C THR A 3 36.88 18.18 -53.70
N LYS A 4 35.78 18.91 -53.85
CA LYS A 4 35.16 19.62 -52.73
C LYS A 4 34.69 18.55 -51.74
N LYS A 5 35.21 18.60 -50.52
CA LYS A 5 34.63 17.86 -49.39
C LYS A 5 33.51 18.74 -48.86
N ASP A 6 32.27 18.29 -49.01
CA ASP A 6 31.12 18.96 -48.42
C ASP A 6 31.23 18.82 -46.90
N GLY A 7 31.43 19.95 -46.21
CA GLY A 7 31.50 20.02 -44.77
C GLY A 7 30.10 20.07 -44.18
N PHE A 8 29.85 19.28 -43.14
CA PHE A 8 28.59 19.28 -42.40
C PHE A 8 28.30 20.68 -41.87
N THR A 9 27.08 21.18 -42.08
CA THR A 9 26.73 22.53 -41.60
C THR A 9 26.45 22.49 -40.11
N LEU A 10 26.81 23.58 -39.39
CA LEU A 10 26.46 23.71 -37.97
C LEU A 10 24.93 23.62 -37.74
N VAL A 11 24.15 24.01 -38.74
CA VAL A 11 22.69 23.97 -38.73
C VAL A 11 22.16 22.53 -38.76
N GLU A 12 22.73 21.65 -39.58
CA GLU A 12 22.33 20.23 -39.56
C GLU A 12 22.62 19.58 -38.21
N LEU A 13 23.74 19.95 -37.57
CA LEU A 13 24.10 19.38 -36.27
C LEU A 13 23.15 19.84 -35.15
N ILE A 14 22.78 21.12 -35.11
CA ILE A 14 21.90 21.65 -34.05
C ILE A 14 20.47 21.11 -34.15
N VAL A 15 19.95 20.90 -35.37
CA VAL A 15 18.62 20.31 -35.58
C VAL A 15 18.57 18.87 -35.08
N VAL A 16 19.62 18.08 -35.33
CA VAL A 16 19.70 16.70 -34.83
C VAL A 16 19.74 16.66 -33.31
N LEU A 17 20.56 17.50 -32.68
CA LEU A 17 20.63 17.59 -31.21
C LEU A 17 19.31 18.04 -30.59
N LEU A 18 18.59 18.95 -31.25
CA LEU A 18 17.26 19.41 -30.81
C LEU A 18 16.25 18.26 -30.82
N ILE A 19 16.20 17.46 -31.89
CA ILE A 19 15.29 16.32 -31.99
C ILE A 19 15.65 15.26 -30.93
N LEU A 20 16.94 14.95 -30.74
CA LEU A 20 17.38 14.01 -29.70
C LEU A 20 16.99 14.47 -28.29
N ALA A 21 17.10 15.77 -27.99
CA ALA A 21 16.70 16.32 -26.71
C ALA A 21 15.19 16.14 -26.43
N ILE A 22 14.35 16.37 -27.44
CA ILE A 22 12.89 16.19 -27.33
C ILE A 22 12.55 14.71 -27.11
N LEU A 23 13.20 13.80 -27.85
CA LEU A 23 12.96 12.36 -27.71
C LEU A 23 13.36 11.85 -26.31
N ILE A 24 14.51 12.28 -25.79
CA ILE A 24 14.97 11.91 -24.45
C ILE A 24 14.00 12.43 -23.37
N ALA A 25 13.51 13.67 -23.52
CA ALA A 25 12.59 14.28 -22.56
C ALA A 25 11.26 13.51 -22.41
N VAL A 26 10.72 12.97 -23.50
CA VAL A 26 9.50 12.16 -23.47
C VAL A 26 9.76 10.72 -23.02
N LEU A 27 10.97 10.19 -23.29
CA LEU A 27 11.29 8.79 -23.02
C LEU A 27 11.69 8.50 -21.57
N ILE A 28 12.47 9.37 -20.92
CA ILE A 28 12.98 9.15 -19.54
C ILE A 28 11.86 8.86 -18.53
N PRO A 29 10.74 9.63 -18.48
CA PRO A 29 9.69 9.40 -17.48
C PRO A 29 9.06 8.01 -17.59
N SER A 30 8.92 7.49 -18.82
CA SER A 30 8.37 6.15 -19.04
C SER A 30 9.33 5.05 -18.57
N LEU A 31 10.64 5.23 -18.80
CA LEU A 31 11.67 4.23 -18.48
C LEU A 31 11.90 4.07 -16.98
N THR A 32 11.80 5.16 -16.19
CA THR A 32 12.03 5.10 -14.74
C THR A 32 10.99 4.22 -14.03
N GLY A 33 9.72 4.26 -14.46
CA GLY A 33 8.66 3.40 -13.93
C GLY A 33 8.89 1.91 -14.25
N TYR A 34 9.28 1.59 -15.49
CA TYR A 34 9.59 0.19 -15.87
C TYR A 34 10.78 -0.37 -15.10
N ILE A 35 11.81 0.46 -14.84
CA ILE A 35 12.98 0.06 -14.05
C ILE A 35 12.58 -0.25 -12.61
N ARG A 36 11.69 0.56 -11.99
CA ARG A 36 11.18 0.28 -10.64
C ARG A 36 10.40 -1.04 -10.61
N LYS A 37 9.44 -1.23 -11.52
CA LYS A 37 8.66 -2.49 -11.61
C LYS A 37 9.54 -3.71 -11.88
N ALA A 38 10.58 -3.57 -12.69
CA ALA A 38 11.54 -4.65 -12.93
C ALA A 38 12.32 -5.00 -11.66
N ARG A 39 12.73 -4.01 -10.86
CA ARG A 39 13.39 -4.21 -9.57
C ARG A 39 12.45 -4.82 -8.53
N GLU A 40 11.19 -4.41 -8.49
CA GLU A 40 10.16 -4.99 -7.62
C GLU A 40 9.93 -6.47 -7.95
N LYS A 41 9.74 -6.79 -9.23
CA LYS A 41 9.60 -8.18 -9.70
C LYS A 41 10.85 -9.02 -9.40
N ALA A 42 12.04 -8.44 -9.57
CA ALA A 42 13.29 -9.09 -9.18
C ALA A 42 13.30 -9.38 -7.68
N ALA A 43 13.00 -8.39 -6.82
CA ALA A 43 12.96 -8.57 -5.38
C ALA A 43 11.95 -9.64 -4.93
N VAL A 44 10.79 -9.73 -5.59
CA VAL A 44 9.81 -10.80 -5.33
C VAL A 44 10.36 -12.17 -5.72
N ALA A 45 11.06 -12.27 -6.84
CA ALA A 45 11.73 -13.51 -7.24
C ALA A 45 12.84 -13.92 -6.26
N GLU A 46 13.68 -12.97 -5.83
CA GLU A 46 14.72 -13.20 -4.81
C GLU A 46 14.11 -13.70 -3.49
N CYS A 47 13.02 -13.06 -3.05
CA CYS A 47 12.28 -13.48 -1.85
C CYS A 47 11.71 -14.89 -2.01
N ARG A 48 11.21 -15.24 -3.21
CA ARG A 48 10.71 -16.58 -3.50
C ARG A 48 11.81 -17.64 -3.44
N ASN A 49 13.00 -17.33 -3.95
CA ASN A 49 14.17 -18.20 -3.82
C ASN A 49 14.53 -18.43 -2.35
N CYS A 50 14.53 -17.36 -1.53
CA CYS A 50 14.75 -17.46 -0.08
C CYS A 50 13.70 -18.34 0.62
N VAL A 51 12.42 -18.23 0.26
CA VAL A 51 11.35 -19.07 0.83
C VAL A 51 11.58 -20.54 0.49
N GLN A 52 11.95 -20.86 -0.75
CA GLN A 52 12.23 -22.23 -1.17
C GLN A 52 13.47 -22.80 -0.47
N ALA A 53 14.53 -22.01 -0.34
CA ALA A 53 15.73 -22.40 0.39
C ALA A 53 15.44 -22.65 1.88
N ALA A 54 14.69 -21.75 2.53
CA ALA A 54 14.27 -21.94 3.92
C ALA A 54 13.40 -23.20 4.09
N GLN A 55 12.46 -23.44 3.17
CA GLN A 55 11.64 -24.64 3.17
C GLN A 55 12.48 -25.91 3.00
N ALA A 56 13.49 -25.89 2.13
CA ALA A 56 14.39 -27.01 1.89
C ALA A 56 15.23 -27.34 3.15
N ILE A 57 15.84 -26.33 3.77
CA ILE A 57 16.64 -26.50 5.00
C ILE A 57 15.78 -27.09 6.13
N LEU A 58 14.58 -26.55 6.34
CA LEU A 58 13.67 -27.06 7.37
C LEU A 58 13.24 -28.50 7.10
N SER A 59 13.01 -28.85 5.83
CA SER A 59 12.61 -30.21 5.44
C SER A 59 13.74 -31.22 5.60
N GLU A 60 14.97 -30.84 5.27
CA GLU A 60 16.17 -31.66 5.45
C GLU A 60 16.41 -31.93 6.94
N GLN A 61 16.40 -30.88 7.77
CA GLN A 61 16.56 -31.02 9.22
C GLN A 61 15.46 -31.88 9.85
N TYR A 62 14.22 -31.76 9.37
CA TYR A 62 13.12 -32.61 9.84
C TYR A 62 13.34 -34.08 9.46
N GLY A 63 13.86 -34.35 8.27
CA GLY A 63 14.20 -35.71 7.83
C GLY A 63 15.33 -36.34 8.66
N GLU A 64 16.31 -35.56 9.08
CA GLU A 64 17.46 -36.04 9.86
C GLU A 64 17.19 -36.16 11.36
N HIS A 65 16.47 -35.19 11.95
CA HIS A 65 16.34 -35.03 13.40
C HIS A 65 14.90 -35.15 13.92
N GLY A 66 13.92 -35.33 13.03
CA GLY A 66 12.49 -35.34 13.38
C GLY A 66 11.97 -33.95 13.80
N ALA A 67 10.86 -33.91 14.54
CA ALA A 67 10.22 -32.68 15.03
C ALA A 67 11.00 -31.95 16.15
N GLY A 68 12.32 -32.13 16.21
CA GLY A 68 13.22 -31.49 17.18
C GLY A 68 13.38 -29.99 16.95
N THR A 69 14.50 -29.42 17.42
CA THR A 69 14.80 -27.99 17.23
C THR A 69 15.17 -27.70 15.78
N LEU A 70 14.16 -27.36 14.97
CA LEU A 70 14.35 -26.89 13.60
C LEU A 70 14.81 -25.44 13.58
N SER A 71 15.71 -25.11 12.67
CA SER A 71 16.22 -23.74 12.51
C SER A 71 16.57 -23.48 11.06
N ALA A 72 16.17 -22.32 10.55
CA ALA A 72 16.59 -21.80 9.26
C ALA A 72 17.46 -20.53 9.47
N PRO A 73 18.76 -20.67 9.79
CA PRO A 73 19.64 -19.52 9.96
C PRO A 73 19.66 -18.66 8.70
N TYR A 74 19.57 -17.34 8.85
CA TYR A 74 19.42 -16.43 7.70
C TYR A 74 20.60 -16.48 6.74
N SER A 75 21.82 -16.71 7.26
CA SER A 75 23.04 -16.87 6.45
C SER A 75 22.94 -18.07 5.51
N ASP A 76 22.37 -19.16 5.99
CA ASP A 76 22.34 -20.45 5.30
C ASP A 76 21.25 -20.41 4.23
N VAL A 77 20.11 -19.80 4.55
CA VAL A 77 19.03 -19.53 3.59
C VAL A 77 19.52 -18.63 2.45
N LEU A 78 20.24 -17.54 2.76
CA LEU A 78 20.77 -16.64 1.74
C LEU A 78 21.85 -17.31 0.87
N ALA A 79 22.73 -18.12 1.48
CA ALA A 79 23.74 -18.87 0.75
C ALA A 79 23.11 -19.90 -0.19
N GLN A 80 22.10 -20.64 0.27
CA GLN A 80 21.41 -21.64 -0.52
C GLN A 80 20.49 -21.04 -1.60
N ALA A 81 19.92 -19.87 -1.36
CA ALA A 81 19.15 -19.13 -2.36
C ALA A 81 20.04 -18.40 -3.39
N GLU A 82 21.36 -18.34 -3.15
CA GLU A 82 22.33 -17.52 -3.90
C GLU A 82 21.99 -16.02 -3.91
N GLU A 83 21.26 -15.55 -2.90
CA GLU A 83 20.76 -14.19 -2.82
C GLU A 83 21.64 -13.30 -1.95
N LYS A 84 21.78 -12.04 -2.33
CA LYS A 84 22.68 -11.08 -1.68
C LYS A 84 21.96 -10.01 -0.85
N GLY A 85 20.65 -10.14 -0.66
CA GLY A 85 19.86 -9.26 0.18
C GLY A 85 19.96 -9.61 1.66
N THR A 86 18.97 -9.21 2.45
CA THR A 86 18.92 -9.43 3.89
C THR A 86 17.59 -10.01 4.30
N ILE A 87 17.60 -11.12 5.03
CA ILE A 87 16.41 -11.66 5.69
C ILE A 87 16.29 -11.05 7.08
N ARG A 88 15.07 -10.60 7.43
CA ARG A 88 14.76 -9.98 8.73
C ARG A 88 14.02 -10.92 9.66
N GLU A 89 13.17 -11.77 9.10
CA GLU A 89 12.30 -12.67 9.85
C GLU A 89 11.91 -13.87 9.01
N ILE A 90 11.92 -15.05 9.63
CA ILE A 90 11.37 -16.30 9.08
C ILE A 90 10.49 -16.91 10.17
N ARG A 91 9.26 -17.28 9.84
CA ARG A 91 8.38 -18.09 10.71
C ARG A 91 7.93 -19.33 9.96
N PHE A 92 7.81 -20.42 10.68
CA PHE A 92 7.34 -21.71 10.17
C PHE A 92 6.42 -22.37 11.21
N ASN A 93 5.54 -23.26 10.75
CA ASN A 93 4.59 -23.97 11.61
C ASN A 93 5.13 -25.35 12.05
N SER A 94 4.33 -26.08 12.82
CA SER A 94 4.63 -27.44 13.29
C SER A 94 4.83 -28.47 12.17
N ASP A 95 4.35 -28.18 10.96
CA ASP A 95 4.50 -29.03 9.78
C ASP A 95 5.76 -28.68 8.98
N CYS A 96 6.67 -27.88 9.56
CA CYS A 96 7.90 -27.38 8.93
C CYS A 96 7.64 -26.51 7.69
N LYS A 97 6.41 -26.01 7.53
CA LYS A 97 6.05 -25.14 6.42
C LYS A 97 6.40 -23.70 6.77
N VAL A 98 7.16 -23.03 5.91
CA VAL A 98 7.40 -21.59 6.02
C VAL A 98 6.06 -20.87 5.86
N THR A 99 5.67 -20.11 6.89
CA THR A 99 4.42 -19.34 6.93
C THR A 99 4.64 -17.85 6.73
N TYR A 100 5.86 -17.38 7.02
CA TYR A 100 6.25 -15.98 6.87
C TYR A 100 7.74 -15.85 6.55
N LEU A 101 8.09 -14.95 5.62
CA LEU A 101 9.48 -14.54 5.38
C LEU A 101 9.53 -13.07 4.98
N LYS A 102 10.39 -12.28 5.63
CA LYS A 102 10.65 -10.88 5.30
C LYS A 102 12.06 -10.70 4.74
N TYR A 103 12.15 -10.31 3.48
CA TYR A 103 13.39 -10.15 2.72
C TYR A 103 13.54 -8.72 2.21
N THR A 104 14.73 -8.13 2.30
CA THR A 104 15.06 -6.83 1.71
C THR A 104 16.13 -7.04 0.63
N SER A 105 15.83 -6.66 -0.61
CA SER A 105 16.78 -6.74 -1.72
C SER A 105 17.88 -5.68 -1.61
N LYS A 106 18.92 -5.81 -2.44
CA LYS A 106 19.97 -4.77 -2.54
C LYS A 106 19.47 -3.41 -3.04
N ALA A 107 18.32 -3.39 -3.70
CA ALA A 107 17.67 -2.17 -4.14
C ALA A 107 16.78 -1.56 -3.03
N GLU A 108 16.91 -2.03 -1.79
CA GLU A 108 16.15 -1.58 -0.61
C GLU A 108 14.63 -1.83 -0.72
N ILE A 109 14.23 -2.75 -1.60
CA ILE A 109 12.83 -3.18 -1.73
C ILE A 109 12.60 -4.32 -0.75
N THR A 110 11.70 -4.11 0.20
CA THR A 110 11.33 -5.13 1.19
C THR A 110 10.11 -5.92 0.71
N VAL A 111 10.22 -7.24 0.67
CA VAL A 111 9.17 -8.17 0.27
C VAL A 111 8.82 -9.06 1.46
N ILE A 112 7.54 -9.26 1.68
CA ILE A 112 6.97 -10.12 2.70
C ILE A 112 6.23 -11.24 2.01
N TYR A 113 6.68 -12.46 2.27
CA TYR A 113 5.92 -13.68 2.01
C TYR A 113 5.08 -14.00 3.25
N GLU A 114 3.76 -14.16 3.08
CA GLU A 114 2.84 -14.57 4.14
C GLU A 114 1.66 -15.31 3.52
N ASN A 115 1.29 -16.47 4.08
CA ASN A 115 0.15 -17.27 3.61
C ASN A 115 0.16 -17.53 2.09
N GLU A 116 1.30 -17.95 1.54
CA GLU A 116 1.49 -18.25 0.10
C GLU A 116 1.42 -17.03 -0.85
N THR A 117 1.30 -15.82 -0.31
CA THR A 117 1.30 -14.58 -1.09
C THR A 117 2.56 -13.76 -0.86
N TYR A 118 2.93 -12.93 -1.84
CA TYR A 118 4.05 -12.00 -1.76
C TYR A 118 3.53 -10.56 -1.83
N ARG A 119 3.98 -9.71 -0.92
CA ARG A 119 3.66 -8.26 -0.92
C ARG A 119 4.92 -7.44 -0.69
N ILE A 120 4.98 -6.25 -1.25
CA ILE A 120 6.09 -5.33 -1.04
C ILE A 120 5.75 -4.40 0.13
N GLU A 121 6.64 -4.29 1.11
CA GLU A 121 6.54 -3.32 2.20
C GLU A 121 7.04 -1.97 1.69
N LYS A 122 6.12 -1.01 1.60
CA LYS A 122 6.40 0.33 1.06
C LYS A 122 7.16 1.16 2.10
N ASP A 123 8.43 1.45 1.84
CA ASP A 123 9.15 2.53 2.53
C ASP A 123 8.79 3.86 1.83
N GLY A 124 8.49 4.90 2.62
CA GLY A 124 7.77 6.11 2.17
C GLY A 124 8.50 7.02 1.17
N GLY A 125 8.62 6.60 -0.08
CA GLY A 125 9.00 7.42 -1.25
C GLY A 125 7.82 7.61 -2.23
N PRO A 126 7.80 8.69 -3.03
CA PRO A 126 6.62 9.08 -3.79
C PRO A 126 6.28 8.06 -4.88
N GLU A 127 5.07 7.53 -4.80
CA GLU A 127 4.46 6.70 -5.84
C GLU A 127 3.74 7.59 -6.86
N GLU A 128 4.24 7.60 -8.09
CA GLU A 128 3.39 7.78 -9.27
C GLU A 128 3.36 6.45 -10.04
N GLY A 129 2.15 5.91 -10.22
CA GLY A 129 1.78 5.04 -11.35
C GLY A 129 1.63 3.53 -11.11
N GLU A 130 0.46 3.12 -10.58
CA GLU A 130 -0.42 2.17 -11.27
C GLU A 130 -1.86 2.70 -11.19
N GLU A 131 -2.36 3.25 -12.30
CA GLU A 131 -3.80 3.46 -12.50
C GLU A 131 -4.44 2.09 -12.75
N SER A 132 -5.03 1.52 -11.70
CA SER A 132 -6.21 0.68 -11.88
C SER A 132 -7.42 1.62 -11.81
N SER A 133 -7.98 1.95 -12.97
CA SER A 133 -9.17 2.78 -13.04
C SER A 133 -10.37 2.02 -12.47
N ASN A 134 -10.72 2.29 -11.21
CA ASN A 134 -12.08 2.70 -10.86
C ASN A 134 -12.17 3.25 -9.43
N GLY A 135 -11.97 4.57 -9.30
CA GLY A 135 -12.71 5.39 -8.34
C GLY A 135 -11.89 6.05 -7.22
N SER A 136 -10.87 6.87 -7.51
CA SER A 136 -10.45 7.80 -6.46
C SER A 136 -11.62 8.76 -6.17
N VAL A 137 -11.94 8.92 -4.89
CA VAL A 137 -12.90 9.92 -4.43
C VAL A 137 -12.14 11.23 -4.30
N THR A 138 -12.51 12.19 -5.12
CA THR A 138 -12.01 13.56 -4.98
C THR A 138 -12.83 14.33 -3.96
N ILE A 139 -12.18 14.76 -2.89
CA ILE A 139 -12.72 15.68 -1.88
C ILE A 139 -12.06 17.04 -2.05
N THR A 140 -12.78 18.10 -1.75
CA THR A 140 -12.23 19.46 -1.77
C THR A 140 -12.14 20.01 -0.35
N ASP A 141 -10.98 20.52 0.04
CA ASP A 141 -10.80 21.18 1.35
C ASP A 141 -11.35 22.62 1.35
N SER A 142 -11.33 23.27 2.50
CA SER A 142 -11.82 24.65 2.69
C SER A 142 -11.04 25.69 1.88
N SER A 143 -9.80 25.40 1.47
CA SER A 143 -8.99 26.26 0.61
C SER A 143 -9.32 26.11 -0.88
N GLY A 144 -10.15 25.12 -1.23
CA GLY A 144 -10.47 24.76 -2.61
C GLY A 144 -9.49 23.76 -3.23
N LYS A 145 -8.53 23.24 -2.47
CA LYS A 145 -7.59 22.22 -2.95
C LYS A 145 -8.30 20.87 -3.00
N LYS A 146 -8.03 20.13 -4.07
CA LYS A 146 -8.54 18.77 -4.29
C LYS A 146 -7.61 17.74 -3.65
N HIS A 147 -8.22 16.76 -3.00
CA HIS A 147 -7.60 15.62 -2.36
C HIS A 147 -8.20 14.36 -2.95
N GLU A 148 -7.36 13.48 -3.50
CA GLU A 148 -7.80 12.20 -4.02
C GLU A 148 -7.55 11.12 -2.97
N LEU A 149 -8.62 10.45 -2.55
CA LEU A 149 -8.57 9.30 -1.67
C LEU A 149 -9.05 8.07 -2.43
N GLY A 150 -8.32 6.98 -2.30
CA GLY A 150 -8.70 5.72 -2.91
C GLY A 150 -7.79 4.61 -2.39
N THR A 151 -8.17 3.38 -2.70
CA THR A 151 -7.36 2.20 -2.44
C THR A 151 -7.61 1.18 -3.56
N SER A 152 -6.84 0.10 -3.60
CA SER A 152 -7.09 -0.96 -4.57
C SER A 152 -8.35 -1.76 -4.20
N GLU A 153 -9.12 -2.20 -5.20
CA GLU A 153 -10.23 -3.13 -5.00
C GLU A 153 -9.75 -4.46 -4.39
N ASP A 154 -8.49 -4.84 -4.66
CA ASP A 154 -7.86 -6.05 -4.12
C ASP A 154 -7.89 -6.13 -2.59
N ALA A 155 -7.82 -4.98 -1.91
CA ALA A 155 -7.86 -4.93 -0.45
C ALA A 155 -9.23 -5.36 0.11
N TRP A 156 -10.31 -5.01 -0.58
CA TRP A 156 -11.66 -5.46 -0.24
C TRP A 156 -11.85 -6.93 -0.57
N GLU A 157 -11.45 -7.38 -1.77
CA GLU A 157 -11.63 -8.79 -2.17
C GLU A 157 -10.91 -9.76 -1.22
N GLN A 158 -9.68 -9.43 -0.79
CA GLN A 158 -8.96 -10.22 0.22
C GLN A 158 -9.71 -10.31 1.56
N LYS A 159 -10.33 -9.21 2.00
CA LYS A 159 -11.11 -9.19 3.24
C LYS A 159 -12.46 -9.88 3.08
N LYS A 160 -13.05 -9.80 1.90
CA LYS A 160 -14.29 -10.45 1.52
C LYS A 160 -14.15 -11.97 1.56
N ASP A 161 -13.03 -12.52 1.10
CA ASP A 161 -12.74 -13.95 1.24
C ASP A 161 -12.58 -14.35 2.72
N ALA A 162 -11.97 -13.50 3.54
CA ALA A 162 -11.76 -13.77 4.96
C ALA A 162 -13.05 -13.77 5.79
N ILE A 163 -14.00 -12.86 5.51
CA ILE A 163 -15.34 -12.86 6.16
C ILE A 163 -16.21 -14.03 5.69
N ASN A 164 -15.98 -14.55 4.48
CA ASN A 164 -16.65 -15.74 3.95
C ASN A 164 -16.11 -17.06 4.56
N ASN A 165 -15.06 -17.00 5.37
CA ASN A 165 -14.49 -18.15 6.08
C ASN A 165 -15.10 -18.31 7.49
N GLU A 166 -14.91 -19.46 8.15
CA GLU A 166 -15.59 -19.81 9.43
C GLU A 166 -15.11 -19.01 10.67
N TYR A 167 -14.03 -18.23 10.55
CA TYR A 167 -13.38 -17.55 11.68
C TYR A 167 -13.63 -16.03 11.73
N GLY A 168 -14.21 -15.47 10.67
CA GLY A 168 -14.42 -14.04 10.49
C GLY A 168 -13.13 -13.24 10.36
N ALA A 169 -13.24 -11.94 10.13
CA ALA A 169 -12.07 -11.10 9.92
C ALA A 169 -12.18 -9.73 10.61
N GLY A 170 -11.09 -9.37 11.29
CA GLY A 170 -10.85 -8.00 11.73
C GLY A 170 -10.24 -7.17 10.60
N PHE A 171 -10.79 -5.99 10.35
CA PHE A 171 -10.32 -5.10 9.30
C PHE A 171 -9.32 -4.08 9.84
N GLY A 172 -9.28 -3.91 11.17
CA GLY A 172 -8.46 -2.90 11.84
C GLY A 172 -9.00 -1.49 11.61
N ASN A 173 -8.69 -0.57 12.53
CA ASN A 173 -9.15 0.82 12.43
C ASN A 173 -8.34 1.61 11.40
N GLY A 174 -9.06 2.43 10.63
CA GLY A 174 -8.54 3.42 9.71
C GLY A 174 -8.16 2.88 8.33
N PHE A 175 -8.45 1.63 8.01
CA PHE A 175 -8.18 1.10 6.69
C PHE A 175 -9.27 1.51 5.70
N LEU A 176 -8.85 1.78 4.47
CA LEU A 176 -9.75 2.05 3.36
C LEU A 176 -10.04 0.76 2.61
N TYR A 177 -11.28 0.63 2.13
CA TYR A 177 -11.75 -0.45 1.28
C TYR A 177 -12.58 0.14 0.16
N GLN A 178 -12.46 -0.45 -1.01
CA GLN A 178 -13.11 0.07 -2.19
C GLN A 178 -13.67 -1.05 -3.05
N ASP A 179 -14.88 -0.82 -3.56
CA ASP A 179 -15.53 -1.66 -4.57
C ASP A 179 -16.42 -0.77 -5.46
N LYS A 180 -17.18 -1.42 -6.35
CA LYS A 180 -18.16 -0.75 -7.23
C LYS A 180 -19.20 0.15 -6.52
N THR A 181 -19.37 0.02 -5.21
CA THR A 181 -20.34 0.80 -4.42
C THR A 181 -19.74 2.05 -3.78
N GLY A 182 -18.41 2.15 -3.76
CA GLY A 182 -17.66 3.35 -3.34
C GLY A 182 -16.49 3.04 -2.40
N LEU A 183 -15.92 4.11 -1.85
CA LEU A 183 -14.85 4.08 -0.87
C LEU A 183 -15.40 4.11 0.55
N TYR A 184 -14.89 3.24 1.42
CA TYR A 184 -15.30 3.14 2.81
C TYR A 184 -14.08 3.07 3.73
N ALA A 185 -14.16 3.76 4.86
CA ALA A 185 -13.18 3.67 5.93
C ALA A 185 -13.69 2.81 7.08
N SER A 186 -12.84 1.92 7.58
CA SER A 186 -13.12 1.08 8.73
C SER A 186 -12.84 1.82 10.05
N VAL A 187 -13.76 1.72 11.01
CA VAL A 187 -13.72 2.45 12.29
C VAL A 187 -14.27 1.59 13.43
N ASN A 188 -14.02 2.01 14.68
CA ASN A 188 -14.58 1.43 15.91
C ASN A 188 -14.39 -0.10 16.07
N ASP A 189 -13.14 -0.56 15.95
CA ASP A 189 -12.74 -1.97 16.10
C ASP A 189 -13.57 -2.90 15.17
N PRO A 190 -13.31 -2.83 13.86
CA PRO A 190 -14.18 -3.36 12.83
C PRO A 190 -13.93 -4.87 12.65
N TYR A 191 -14.48 -5.66 13.57
CA TYR A 191 -14.62 -7.11 13.43
C TYR A 191 -16.01 -7.42 12.87
N PHE A 192 -16.07 -7.98 11.65
CA PHE A 192 -17.32 -8.21 10.93
C PHE A 192 -17.87 -9.63 11.04
N GLY A 193 -17.27 -10.48 11.87
CA GLY A 193 -17.69 -11.87 12.03
C GLY A 193 -17.65 -12.65 10.71
N THR A 194 -18.53 -13.63 10.58
CA THR A 194 -18.66 -14.47 9.38
C THR A 194 -19.91 -14.09 8.61
N ASP A 195 -19.81 -13.98 7.29
CA ASP A 195 -20.94 -13.82 6.38
C ASP A 195 -20.73 -14.78 5.21
N LYS A 196 -21.70 -15.66 4.93
CA LYS A 196 -21.60 -16.66 3.85
C LYS A 196 -22.00 -16.10 2.48
N ASN A 197 -22.34 -14.81 2.41
CA ASN A 197 -22.73 -14.15 1.19
C ASN A 197 -21.50 -13.76 0.34
N LYS A 198 -21.22 -14.56 -0.69
CA LYS A 198 -20.13 -14.31 -1.64
C LYS A 198 -20.36 -13.09 -2.53
N ASP A 199 -21.59 -12.59 -2.61
CA ASP A 199 -21.93 -11.41 -3.40
C ASP A 199 -21.98 -10.13 -2.56
N LEU A 200 -21.62 -10.20 -1.27
CA LEU A 200 -21.63 -9.06 -0.36
C LEU A 200 -20.80 -7.90 -0.91
N THR A 201 -21.40 -6.72 -0.96
CA THR A 201 -20.72 -5.46 -1.32
C THR A 201 -20.34 -4.67 -0.07
N LEU A 202 -19.44 -3.70 -0.20
CA LEU A 202 -19.11 -2.80 0.90
C LEU A 202 -20.32 -1.98 1.37
N ALA A 203 -21.21 -1.58 0.45
CA ALA A 203 -22.46 -0.93 0.83
C ALA A 203 -23.36 -1.82 1.68
N ASP A 204 -23.48 -3.12 1.32
CA ASP A 204 -24.27 -4.08 2.11
C ASP A 204 -23.65 -4.28 3.48
N LEU A 205 -22.33 -4.47 3.55
CA LEU A 205 -21.62 -4.66 4.82
C LEU A 205 -21.71 -3.40 5.71
N ALA A 206 -21.63 -2.21 5.11
CA ALA A 206 -21.79 -0.94 5.82
C ALA A 206 -23.22 -0.72 6.30
N ALA A 207 -24.24 -1.17 5.55
CA ALA A 207 -25.62 -1.12 5.99
C ALA A 207 -25.90 -2.05 7.18
N GLN A 208 -25.25 -3.22 7.20
CA GLN A 208 -25.30 -4.14 8.34
C GLN A 208 -24.52 -3.61 9.55
N ASN A 209 -23.42 -2.87 9.30
CA ASN A 209 -22.48 -2.40 10.32
C ASN A 209 -22.24 -0.89 10.24
N PRO A 210 -23.29 -0.04 10.40
CA PRO A 210 -23.21 1.40 10.17
C PRO A 210 -22.28 2.11 11.16
N ASN A 211 -21.94 1.44 12.27
CA ASN A 211 -21.01 1.94 13.27
C ASN A 211 -19.54 1.65 12.96
N GLN A 212 -19.23 0.77 12.00
CA GLN A 212 -17.87 0.27 11.74
C GLN A 212 -17.36 0.57 10.33
N LEU A 213 -18.23 0.89 9.37
CA LEU A 213 -17.84 1.37 8.04
C LEU A 213 -18.48 2.72 7.77
N ILE A 214 -17.68 3.67 7.32
CA ILE A 214 -18.15 5.00 6.94
C ILE A 214 -17.80 5.23 5.48
N LYS A 215 -18.82 5.53 4.67
CA LYS A 215 -18.62 5.90 3.28
C LYS A 215 -17.91 7.24 3.17
N ILE A 216 -16.94 7.32 2.27
CA ILE A 216 -16.28 8.56 1.87
C ILE A 216 -16.71 8.86 0.43
N ASP A 217 -17.23 10.06 0.21
CA ASP A 217 -17.65 10.55 -1.11
C ASP A 217 -17.23 12.01 -1.31
N SER A 218 -17.53 12.57 -2.48
CA SER A 218 -17.10 13.94 -2.84
C SER A 218 -17.71 15.03 -1.95
N ASN A 219 -18.77 14.73 -1.19
CA ASN A 219 -19.40 15.65 -0.24
C ASN A 219 -18.87 15.49 1.19
N THR A 220 -18.01 14.49 1.43
CA THR A 220 -17.35 14.32 2.73
C THR A 220 -16.54 15.57 3.04
N ARG A 221 -16.80 16.20 4.19
CA ARG A 221 -16.09 17.42 4.58
C ARG A 221 -14.67 17.10 4.99
N LEU A 222 -13.72 17.90 4.52
CA LEU A 222 -12.30 17.78 4.88
C LEU A 222 -11.82 19.06 5.55
N PHE A 223 -11.49 18.96 6.83
CA PHE A 223 -10.82 20.00 7.59
C PHE A 223 -9.32 19.97 7.34
N ILE A 224 -8.68 21.12 7.28
CA ILE A 224 -7.22 21.28 7.20
C ILE A 224 -6.69 22.07 8.39
N GLU A 225 -5.37 22.13 8.54
CA GLU A 225 -4.74 22.92 9.62
C GLU A 225 -5.21 24.38 9.65
N ALA A 226 -5.50 24.97 8.48
CA ALA A 226 -6.02 26.33 8.38
C ALA A 226 -7.44 26.51 8.94
N ASP A 227 -8.22 25.42 9.07
CA ASP A 227 -9.55 25.44 9.70
C ASP A 227 -9.49 25.38 11.23
N THR A 228 -8.31 25.11 11.79
CA THR A 228 -8.16 24.89 13.23
C THR A 228 -8.06 26.20 14.01
N GLU A 229 -8.86 26.37 15.06
CA GLU A 229 -8.88 27.55 15.93
C GLU A 229 -8.27 27.24 17.32
N ASN A 230 -7.35 28.05 17.86
CA ASN A 230 -7.01 28.05 19.32
C ASN A 230 -6.15 29.28 19.71
N ALA A 231 -6.63 30.21 20.57
CA ALA A 231 -6.19 30.37 21.97
C ALA A 231 -7.34 30.79 22.93
N SER A 232 -8.59 30.88 22.45
CA SER A 232 -9.80 31.14 23.24
C SER A 232 -11.06 30.52 22.61
N GLY A 233 -10.89 29.63 21.62
CA GLY A 233 -11.96 28.96 20.88
C GLY A 233 -11.63 27.47 20.65
N PRO A 234 -12.62 26.66 20.25
CA PRO A 234 -12.43 25.23 20.02
C PRO A 234 -11.60 24.96 18.76
N TYR A 235 -10.90 23.83 18.70
CA TYR A 235 -10.09 23.45 17.55
C TYR A 235 -10.89 23.31 16.26
N LEU A 236 -12.00 22.56 16.28
CA LEU A 236 -12.91 22.42 15.15
C LEU A 236 -14.35 22.43 15.65
N LYS A 237 -15.23 23.22 15.02
CA LYS A 237 -16.65 23.33 15.39
C LYS A 237 -17.52 22.41 14.55
N GLY A 238 -18.49 21.76 15.19
CA GLY A 238 -19.52 20.98 14.49
C GLY A 238 -18.98 19.82 13.65
N VAL A 239 -17.90 19.18 14.11
CA VAL A 239 -17.38 17.93 13.52
C VAL A 239 -18.43 16.84 13.67
N LYS A 240 -18.74 16.17 12.57
CA LYS A 240 -19.68 15.07 12.49
C LYS A 240 -18.95 13.79 12.17
N ARG A 241 -19.58 12.67 12.52
CA ARG A 241 -19.16 11.34 12.11
C ARG A 241 -18.92 11.32 10.59
N GLY A 242 -17.76 10.82 10.18
CA GLY A 242 -17.34 10.72 8.79
C GLY A 242 -16.68 11.95 8.21
N ASP A 243 -16.68 13.09 8.91
CA ASP A 243 -15.81 14.20 8.53
C ASP A 243 -14.34 13.76 8.62
N LEU A 244 -13.54 14.31 7.72
CA LEU A 244 -12.11 14.07 7.65
C LEU A 244 -11.34 15.28 8.15
N CYS A 245 -10.12 15.06 8.63
CA CYS A 245 -9.13 16.13 8.75
C CYS A 245 -7.78 15.71 8.15
N PHE A 246 -7.09 16.66 7.52
CA PHE A 246 -5.74 16.50 6.99
C PHE A 246 -4.78 17.39 7.77
N VAL A 247 -3.91 16.75 8.55
CA VAL A 247 -2.98 17.42 9.48
C VAL A 247 -1.64 16.68 9.46
N ASN A 248 -0.54 17.43 9.37
CA ASN A 248 0.82 16.91 9.31
C ASN A 248 1.02 15.83 8.23
N GLY A 249 0.43 16.01 7.05
CA GLY A 249 0.55 15.06 5.93
C GLY A 249 -0.25 13.76 6.09
N ASN A 250 -1.13 13.67 7.08
CA ASN A 250 -1.91 12.46 7.35
C ASN A 250 -3.41 12.77 7.34
N TYR A 251 -4.22 11.83 6.85
CA TYR A 251 -5.67 11.91 6.92
C TYR A 251 -6.19 11.19 8.16
N TYR A 252 -7.26 11.72 8.74
CA TYR A 252 -7.98 11.12 9.84
C TYR A 252 -9.48 11.22 9.59
N ILE A 253 -10.23 10.28 10.14
CA ILE A 253 -11.69 10.26 10.09
C ILE A 253 -12.27 10.35 11.49
N ALA A 254 -13.36 11.09 11.63
CA ALA A 254 -14.17 11.12 12.84
C ALA A 254 -15.04 9.85 12.91
N PRO A 255 -14.76 8.88 13.80
CA PRO A 255 -15.55 7.66 13.88
C PRO A 255 -16.94 7.87 14.53
N GLY A 256 -17.15 9.05 15.11
CA GLY A 256 -18.34 9.44 15.86
C GLY A 256 -18.32 10.94 16.13
N ASN A 257 -18.97 11.37 17.22
CA ASN A 257 -18.94 12.76 17.63
C ASN A 257 -17.55 13.11 18.21
N ILE A 258 -16.90 14.11 17.65
CA ILE A 258 -15.60 14.60 18.14
C ILE A 258 -15.87 15.85 18.98
N GLY A 259 -15.31 15.91 20.18
CA GLY A 259 -15.41 17.10 21.03
C GLY A 259 -14.70 18.28 20.37
N GLU A 260 -15.30 19.46 20.40
CA GLU A 260 -14.74 20.64 19.72
C GLU A 260 -13.37 21.07 20.28
N TRP A 261 -13.04 20.64 21.51
CA TRP A 261 -11.75 20.88 22.18
C TRP A 261 -10.72 19.76 21.96
N GLU A 262 -11.09 18.71 21.23
CA GLU A 262 -10.17 17.64 20.86
C GLU A 262 -9.30 18.09 19.69
N LYS A 263 -8.00 17.84 19.79
CA LYS A 263 -7.06 18.22 18.74
C LYS A 263 -7.31 17.40 17.47
N PRO A 264 -7.40 18.03 16.29
CA PRO A 264 -7.56 17.33 15.02
C PRO A 264 -6.41 16.32 14.80
N GLY A 265 -6.78 15.10 14.43
CA GLY A 265 -5.84 14.00 14.25
C GLY A 265 -5.26 13.41 15.54
N GLN A 266 -5.81 13.74 16.70
CA GLN A 266 -5.44 13.15 18.00
C GLN A 266 -6.67 12.60 18.74
N GLY A 267 -6.49 11.86 19.83
CA GLY A 267 -7.60 11.39 20.65
C GLY A 267 -8.50 10.38 19.93
N SER A 268 -9.77 10.73 19.77
CA SER A 268 -10.85 9.92 19.18
C SER A 268 -10.81 9.89 17.65
N TRP A 269 -10.04 10.78 17.01
CA TRP A 269 -9.79 10.71 15.57
C TRP A 269 -9.05 9.42 15.19
N ILE A 270 -9.50 8.76 14.13
CA ILE A 270 -8.85 7.55 13.61
C ILE A 270 -8.00 7.91 12.41
N LYS A 271 -6.69 7.61 12.47
CA LYS A 271 -5.77 7.82 11.35
C LYS A 271 -6.09 6.87 10.19
N LEU A 272 -6.29 7.43 9.00
CA LEU A 272 -6.48 6.66 7.77
C LEU A 272 -5.17 6.05 7.28
N LYS A 273 -5.26 4.85 6.72
CA LYS A 273 -4.17 4.05 6.18
C LYS A 273 -4.52 3.71 4.73
N PHE A 274 -3.62 4.09 3.84
CA PHE A 274 -3.69 3.87 2.39
C PHE A 274 -2.77 2.71 2.02
#